data_AF-A0A7X7GYV2-F1
#
_entry.id   AF-A0A7X7GYV2-F1
#
_cell.length_a   1.000
_cell.length_b   1.000
_cell.length_c   1.000
_cell.angle_alpha   90.00
_cell.angle_beta   90.00
_cell.angle_gamma   90.00
#
_symmetry.space_group_name_H-M   'P 1'
#
loop_
_entity.id
_entity.type
_entity.pdbx_description
1 polymer ?
#
loop_
_entity_poly.entity_id
_entity_poly.type
_entity_poly.pdbx_seq_one_letter_code
_entity_poly.pdbx_strand_id
1 'polypeptide(L)'
;GGGATVEIVHESLIEAWLTLRRWLEESHEDSMFLEQLRAAARQWTNKRKDTGLLWTGEMAEELFRFRRRFKGDLAPSVRAFADAVQAHLLRRQRLQKLLTVSGIGFLLLLLAASAVALVVISRAQKQAELNESIARRAEAQAQQRLEDLQEKERARQLEAARRQEAETEVEKANTTIDQTKEALAQRNAELEHALRRAEEQRKLATEARRAAEHNEQQARDAEERAMQLLKREQERAAWLQERLGSPVVEELR
;
A
#
# COMPACT_ATOMS: atom_id res chain seq x y z
N GLY A 1 41.98 106.50 54.15
CA GLY A 1 41.56 105.24 53.52
C GLY A 1 42.06 105.17 52.10
N GLY A 2 43.28 104.65 51.89
CA GLY A 2 43.88 104.47 50.56
C GLY A 2 44.42 103.06 50.28
N GLY A 3 44.29 102.12 51.23
CA GLY A 3 44.77 100.73 51.07
C GLY A 3 43.85 99.85 50.23
N ALA A 4 42.54 99.96 50.41
CA ALA A 4 41.57 99.08 49.72
C ALA A 4 41.55 99.26 48.19
N THR A 5 41.76 100.48 47.68
CA THR A 5 41.81 100.72 46.23
C THR A 5 43.11 100.21 45.60
N VAL A 6 44.22 100.22 46.35
CA VAL A 6 45.50 99.70 45.87
C VAL A 6 45.48 98.16 45.85
N GLU A 7 44.86 97.51 46.84
CA GLU A 7 44.69 96.04 46.86
C GLU A 7 43.79 95.54 45.71
N ILE A 8 42.67 96.21 45.45
CA ILE A 8 41.72 95.79 44.39
C ILE A 8 42.31 95.96 42.97
N VAL A 9 43.17 96.97 42.75
CA VAL A 9 43.86 97.17 41.46
C VAL A 9 44.96 96.12 41.24
N HIS A 10 45.65 95.69 42.30
CA HIS A 10 46.66 94.63 42.18
C HIS A 10 46.03 93.28 41.84
N GLU A 11 44.89 92.93 42.45
CA GLU A 11 44.18 91.68 42.17
C GLU A 11 43.72 91.60 40.70
N SER A 12 43.14 92.69 40.18
CA SER A 12 42.59 92.74 38.81
C SER A 12 43.67 92.69 37.72
N LEU A 13 44.85 93.27 37.97
CA LEU A 13 45.97 93.25 37.03
C LEU A 13 46.63 91.86 36.96
N ILE A 14 46.68 91.15 38.09
CA ILE A 14 47.23 89.79 38.16
C ILE A 14 46.36 88.81 37.37
N GLU A 15 45.03 88.87 37.51
CA GLU A 15 44.12 88.01 36.73
C GLU A 15 44.18 88.28 35.22
N ALA A 16 44.25 89.55 34.83
CA ALA A 16 44.38 89.93 33.41
C ALA A 16 45.71 89.44 32.81
N TRP A 17 46.82 89.53 33.56
CA TRP A 17 48.13 89.02 33.14
C TRP A 17 48.16 87.49 33.01
N LEU A 18 47.54 86.76 33.95
CA LEU A 18 47.42 85.30 33.87
C LEU A 18 46.62 84.87 32.63
N THR A 19 45.54 85.59 32.31
CA THR A 19 44.75 85.33 31.10
C THR A 19 45.55 85.59 29.83
N LEU A 20 46.31 86.70 29.78
CA LEU A 20 47.19 87.02 28.65
C LEU A 20 48.31 85.99 28.48
N ARG A 21 48.92 85.55 29.58
CA ARG A 21 49.96 84.51 29.57
C ARG A 21 49.43 83.20 29.00
N ARG A 22 48.22 82.80 29.37
CA ARG A 22 47.56 81.60 28.81
C ARG A 22 47.31 81.74 27.31
N TRP A 23 46.88 82.92 26.84
CA TRP A 23 46.66 83.17 25.41
C TRP A 23 47.97 83.18 24.63
N LEU A 24 49.05 83.70 25.22
CA LEU A 24 50.38 83.72 24.62
C LEU A 24 50.97 82.32 24.51
N GLU A 25 50.82 81.49 25.55
CA GLU A 25 51.26 80.08 25.54
C GLU A 25 50.49 79.26 24.50
N GLU A 26 49.16 79.39 24.46
CA GLU A 26 48.32 78.73 23.44
C GLU A 26 48.68 79.19 22.01
N SER A 27 49.02 80.48 21.85
CA SER A 27 49.52 81.01 20.58
C SER A 27 50.92 80.48 20.20
N HIS A 28 51.76 80.15 21.20
CA HIS A 28 53.08 79.57 20.96
C HIS A 28 53.00 78.10 20.53
N GLU A 29 52.21 77.30 21.24
CA GLU A 29 51.95 75.90 20.89
C GLU A 29 51.35 75.77 19.48
N ASP A 30 50.33 76.58 19.16
CA ASP A 30 49.71 76.60 17.83
C ASP A 30 50.70 77.05 16.74
N SER A 31 51.63 77.95 17.05
CA SER A 31 52.67 78.38 16.10
C SER A 31 53.69 77.28 15.83
N MET A 32 54.11 76.54 16.86
CA MET A 32 54.99 75.38 16.72
C MET A 32 54.34 74.27 15.90
N PHE A 33 53.07 73.96 16.20
CA PHE A 33 52.32 72.98 15.43
C PHE A 33 52.12 73.41 13.97
N LEU A 34 51.87 74.69 13.71
CA LEU A 34 51.75 75.21 12.35
C LEU A 34 53.06 75.08 11.56
N GLU A 35 54.22 75.29 12.18
CA GLU A 35 55.52 75.05 11.53
C GLU A 35 55.73 73.56 11.22
N GLN A 36 55.40 72.67 12.16
CA GLN A 36 55.45 71.22 11.94
C GLN A 36 54.53 70.81 10.77
N LEU A 37 53.31 71.35 10.73
CA LEU A 37 52.34 71.12 9.67
C LEU A 37 52.85 71.66 8.32
N ARG A 38 53.48 72.83 8.30
CA ARG A 38 54.12 73.39 7.09
C ARG A 38 55.28 72.53 6.60
N ALA A 39 56.08 71.98 7.50
CA ALA A 39 57.17 71.07 7.14
C ALA A 39 56.64 69.76 6.53
N ALA A 40 55.63 69.16 7.17
CA ALA A 40 54.97 67.95 6.68
C ALA A 40 54.30 68.16 5.31
N ALA A 41 53.58 69.28 5.13
CA ALA A 41 52.95 69.61 3.85
C ALA A 41 53.98 69.81 2.72
N ARG A 42 55.12 70.44 3.01
CA ARG A 42 56.24 70.59 2.07
C ARG A 42 56.83 69.24 1.70
N GLN A 43 57.12 68.39 2.68
CA GLN A 43 57.67 67.06 2.45
C GLN A 43 56.72 66.18 1.63
N TRP A 44 55.43 66.17 1.95
CA TRP A 44 54.39 65.45 1.21
C TRP A 44 54.31 65.93 -0.24
N THR A 45 54.32 67.25 -0.46
CA THR A 45 54.30 67.83 -1.82
C THR A 45 55.55 67.46 -2.62
N ASN A 46 56.74 67.57 -2.01
CA ASN A 46 58.01 67.21 -2.63
C ASN A 46 58.10 65.73 -3.00
N LYS A 47 57.45 64.86 -2.21
CA LYS A 47 57.37 63.41 -2.43
C LYS A 47 56.15 63.01 -3.28
N ARG A 48 55.68 63.90 -4.17
CA ARG A 48 54.55 63.65 -5.09
C ARG A 48 53.27 63.19 -4.41
N LYS A 49 52.98 63.73 -3.22
CA LYS A 49 51.77 63.46 -2.46
C LYS A 49 51.61 61.99 -2.01
N ASP A 50 52.72 61.35 -1.64
CA ASP A 50 52.71 59.97 -1.12
C ASP A 50 51.77 59.80 0.10
N THR A 51 50.89 58.80 0.04
CA THR A 51 49.97 58.45 1.12
C THR A 51 50.68 57.97 2.38
N GLY A 52 51.90 57.45 2.29
CA GLY A 52 52.69 57.02 3.45
C GLY A 52 53.20 58.17 4.33
N LEU A 53 53.13 59.40 3.84
CA LEU A 53 53.53 60.61 4.57
C LEU A 53 52.34 61.35 5.20
N LEU A 54 51.12 60.88 4.96
CA LEU A 54 49.94 61.45 5.59
C LEU A 54 49.94 61.08 7.07
N TRP A 55 49.67 62.06 7.92
CA TRP A 55 49.55 61.81 9.35
C TRP A 55 48.38 60.87 9.64
N THR A 56 48.60 59.94 10.57
CA THR A 56 47.61 58.97 11.05
C THR A 56 47.69 58.87 12.57
N GLY A 57 46.62 58.37 13.22
CA GLY A 57 46.58 58.26 14.68
C GLY A 57 46.59 59.64 15.34
N GLU A 58 47.35 59.78 16.41
CA GLU A 58 47.39 60.97 17.27
C GLU A 58 47.67 62.28 16.52
N MET A 59 48.67 62.30 15.61
CA MET A 59 49.01 63.48 14.80
C MET A 59 47.86 63.95 13.91
N ALA A 60 47.02 63.03 13.43
CA ALA A 60 45.85 63.39 12.64
C ALA A 60 44.73 63.97 13.52
N GLU A 61 44.55 63.43 14.73
CA GLU A 61 43.62 63.99 15.70
C GLU A 61 44.02 65.41 16.13
N GLU A 62 45.30 65.61 16.41
CA GLU A 62 45.87 66.91 16.76
C GLU A 62 45.67 67.91 15.61
N LEU A 63 45.90 67.50 14.36
CA LEU A 63 45.60 68.32 13.17
C LEU A 63 44.13 68.74 13.10
N PHE A 64 43.18 67.86 13.42
CA PHE A 64 41.76 68.21 13.43
C PHE A 64 41.39 69.12 14.60
N ARG A 65 42.04 68.97 15.77
CA ARG A 65 41.87 69.88 16.92
C ARG A 65 42.43 71.26 16.59
N PHE A 66 43.64 71.32 16.05
CA PHE A 66 44.27 72.55 15.56
C PHE A 66 43.38 73.25 14.53
N ARG A 67 42.86 72.53 13.52
CA ARG A 67 41.97 73.10 12.50
C ARG A 67 40.66 73.68 13.06
N ARG A 68 40.19 73.20 14.22
CA ARG A 68 39.00 73.75 14.90
C ARG A 68 39.32 75.02 15.70
N ARG A 69 40.54 75.13 16.25
CA ARG A 69 40.98 76.29 17.05
C ARG A 69 41.54 77.43 16.20
N PHE A 70 42.26 77.10 15.13
CA PHE A 70 42.97 78.06 14.29
C PHE A 70 41.99 78.92 13.48
N LYS A 71 42.03 80.24 13.69
CA LYS A 71 41.18 81.23 13.00
C LYS A 71 41.88 81.97 11.85
N GLY A 72 43.16 81.68 11.61
CA GLY A 72 43.93 82.28 10.52
C GLY A 72 43.72 81.58 9.18
N ASP A 73 44.25 82.16 8.11
CA ASP A 73 44.19 81.56 6.78
C ASP A 73 45.36 80.59 6.56
N LEU A 74 45.03 79.34 6.19
CA LEU A 74 46.04 78.31 5.91
C LEU A 74 46.50 78.42 4.46
N ALA A 75 47.82 78.36 4.25
CA ALA A 75 48.42 78.29 2.94
C ALA A 75 47.83 77.11 2.12
N PRO A 76 47.67 77.23 0.79
CA PRO A 76 47.02 76.21 -0.04
C PRO A 76 47.65 74.82 0.08
N SER A 77 48.97 74.73 0.19
CA SER A 77 49.70 73.46 0.34
C SER A 77 49.38 72.76 1.67
N VAL A 78 49.24 73.52 2.75
CA VAL A 78 48.88 73.02 4.08
C VAL A 78 47.43 72.55 4.11
N ARG A 79 46.52 73.33 3.51
CA ARG A 79 45.11 72.95 3.37
C ARG A 79 44.96 71.64 2.60
N ALA A 80 45.65 71.52 1.46
CA ALA A 80 45.64 70.31 0.65
C ALA A 80 46.17 69.08 1.39
N PHE A 81 47.21 69.23 2.23
CA PHE A 81 47.71 68.16 3.08
C PHE A 81 46.67 67.72 4.11
N ALA A 82 46.04 68.68 4.81
CA ALA A 82 45.02 68.38 5.82
C ALA A 82 43.79 67.69 5.22
N ASP A 83 43.33 68.12 4.04
CA ASP A 83 42.21 67.49 3.33
C ASP A 83 42.59 66.07 2.86
N ALA A 84 43.85 65.84 2.46
CA ALA A 84 44.34 64.52 2.08
C ALA A 84 44.40 63.56 3.28
N VAL A 85 44.86 64.03 4.46
CA VAL A 85 44.82 63.27 5.72
C VAL A 85 43.38 62.86 6.05
N GLN A 86 42.44 63.80 5.96
CA GLN A 86 41.01 63.53 6.21
C GLN A 86 40.44 62.49 5.23
N ALA A 87 40.69 62.66 3.94
CA ALA A 87 40.22 61.74 2.90
C ALA A 87 40.79 60.31 3.09
N HIS A 88 42.06 60.19 3.48
CA HIS A 88 42.71 58.90 3.71
C HIS A 88 42.06 58.14 4.88
N LEU A 89 41.83 58.82 6.01
CA LEU A 89 41.19 58.21 7.18
C LEU A 89 39.73 57.80 6.91
N LEU A 90 38.96 58.65 6.22
CA LEU A 90 37.59 58.34 5.84
C LEU A 90 37.52 57.13 4.89
N ARG A 91 38.43 57.04 3.91
CA ARG A 91 38.50 55.88 3.01
C ARG A 91 38.80 54.60 3.77
N ARG A 92 39.79 54.62 4.67
CA ARG A 92 40.17 53.44 5.48
C ARG A 92 39.01 52.98 6.37
N GLN A 93 38.32 53.90 7.03
CA GLN A 93 37.14 53.58 7.84
C GLN A 93 35.99 53.01 7.00
N ARG A 94 35.73 53.58 5.82
CA ARG A 94 34.68 53.06 4.91
C ARG A 94 35.00 51.65 4.42
N LEU A 95 36.25 51.39 4.05
CA LEU A 95 36.69 50.06 3.63
C LEU A 95 36.57 49.04 4.76
N GLN A 96 37.00 49.39 5.97
CA GLN A 96 36.85 48.51 7.14
C GLN A 96 35.38 48.22 7.44
N LYS A 97 34.51 49.23 7.42
CA LYS A 97 33.07 49.05 7.61
C LYS A 97 32.44 48.19 6.50
N LEU A 98 32.86 48.36 5.26
CA LEU A 98 32.36 47.55 4.15
C LEU A 98 32.79 46.10 4.29
N LEU A 99 34.04 45.85 4.67
CA LEU A 99 34.56 44.50 4.91
C LEU A 99 33.83 43.82 6.07
N THR A 100 33.59 44.51 7.19
CA THR A 100 32.86 43.92 8.33
C THR A 100 31.40 43.66 7.99
N VAL A 101 30.71 44.61 7.35
CA VAL A 101 29.30 44.44 6.95
C VAL A 101 29.15 43.33 5.90
N SER A 102 30.04 43.27 4.92
CA SER A 102 30.02 42.20 3.91
C SER A 102 30.31 40.82 4.53
N GLY A 103 31.27 40.73 5.46
CA GLY A 103 31.56 39.50 6.18
C GLY A 103 30.38 39.00 7.02
N ILE A 104 29.73 39.90 7.77
CA ILE A 104 28.52 39.58 8.54
C ILE A 104 27.39 39.14 7.60
N GLY A 105 27.17 39.87 6.50
CA GLY A 105 26.15 39.51 5.51
C GLY A 105 26.37 38.13 4.89
N PHE A 106 27.62 37.80 4.56
CA PHE A 106 27.99 36.48 4.04
C PHE A 106 27.76 35.36 5.07
N LEU A 107 28.13 35.58 6.33
CA LEU A 107 27.87 34.61 7.41
C LEU A 107 26.37 34.38 7.63
N LEU A 108 25.56 35.44 7.62
CA LEU A 108 24.11 35.33 7.74
C LEU A 108 23.50 34.58 6.55
N LEU A 109 24.00 34.81 5.33
CA LEU A 109 23.58 34.10 4.13
C LEU A 109 23.89 32.60 4.24
N LEU A 110 25.09 32.24 4.67
CA LEU A 110 25.49 30.84 4.93
C LEU A 110 24.61 30.18 5.98
N LEU A 111 24.31 30.89 7.07
CA LEU A 111 23.44 30.39 8.14
C LEU A 111 22.02 30.14 7.63
N ALA A 112 21.47 31.08 6.84
CA ALA A 112 20.16 30.93 6.22
C ALA A 112 20.12 29.75 5.22
N ALA A 113 21.15 29.61 4.39
CA ALA A 113 21.27 28.49 3.44
C ALA A 113 21.33 27.14 4.18
N SER A 114 22.09 27.06 5.27
CA SER A 114 22.17 25.87 6.13
C SER A 114 20.80 25.53 6.75
N ALA A 115 20.09 26.52 7.29
CA ALA A 115 18.75 26.32 7.83
C ALA A 115 17.76 25.81 6.77
N VAL A 116 17.80 26.36 5.55
CA VAL A 116 16.98 25.88 4.42
C VAL A 116 17.33 24.44 4.06
N ALA A 117 18.62 24.10 3.99
CA ALA A 117 19.06 22.74 3.70
C ALA A 117 18.54 21.72 4.73
N LEU A 118 18.62 22.05 6.03
CA LEU A 118 18.08 21.20 7.09
C LEU A 118 16.57 20.98 6.97
N VAL A 119 15.81 22.02 6.62
CA VAL A 119 14.36 21.90 6.42
C VAL A 119 14.03 21.03 5.21
N VAL A 120 14.76 21.16 4.10
CA VAL A 120 14.56 20.32 2.91
C VAL A 120 14.85 18.85 3.21
N ILE A 121 15.95 18.55 3.91
CA ILE A 121 16.31 17.19 4.31
C ILE A 121 15.24 16.59 5.25
N SER A 122 14.79 17.36 6.25
CA SER A 122 13.75 16.89 7.18
C SER A 122 12.42 16.63 6.47
N ARG A 123 12.04 17.47 5.51
CA ARG A 123 10.83 17.26 4.69
C ARG A 123 10.97 16.04 3.78
N ALA A 124 12.13 15.85 3.18
CA ALA A 124 12.42 14.69 2.33
C ALA A 124 12.33 13.38 3.12
N GLN A 125 12.85 13.35 4.35
CA GLN A 125 12.72 12.19 5.24
C GLN A 125 11.27 11.87 5.58
N LYS A 126 10.48 12.88 5.98
CA LYS A 126 9.04 12.68 6.26
C LYS A 126 8.26 12.21 5.03
N GLN A 127 8.57 12.73 3.85
CA GLN A 127 7.94 12.27 2.61
C GLN A 127 8.36 10.84 2.25
N ALA A 128 9.61 10.46 2.48
CA ALA A 128 10.08 9.10 2.25
C ALA A 128 9.33 8.10 3.14
N GLU A 129 9.16 8.41 4.43
CA GLU A 129 8.36 7.58 5.36
C GLU A 129 6.90 7.43 4.92
N LEU A 130 6.27 8.53 4.49
CA LEU A 130 4.90 8.48 3.96
C LEU A 130 4.81 7.62 2.71
N ASN A 131 5.73 7.81 1.76
CA ASN A 131 5.77 7.03 0.52
C ASN A 131 6.02 5.54 0.79
N GLU A 132 6.92 5.21 1.72
CA GLU A 132 7.16 3.83 2.15
C GLU A 132 5.92 3.21 2.79
N SER A 133 5.19 3.98 3.61
CA SER A 133 3.93 3.51 4.20
C SER A 133 2.83 3.28 3.16
N ILE A 134 2.75 4.12 2.13
CA ILE A 134 1.81 3.97 1.01
C ILE A 134 2.20 2.75 0.17
N ALA A 135 3.49 2.56 -0.12
CA ALA A 135 3.99 1.40 -0.85
C ALA A 135 3.67 0.10 -0.08
N ARG A 136 3.97 0.05 1.23
CA ARG A 136 3.63 -1.11 2.07
C ARG A 136 2.12 -1.40 2.08
N ARG A 137 1.27 -0.38 2.15
CA ARG A 137 -0.19 -0.55 2.08
C ARG A 137 -0.64 -1.06 0.72
N ALA A 138 -0.04 -0.57 -0.37
CA ALA A 138 -0.34 -1.02 -1.72
C ALA A 138 0.09 -2.48 -1.94
N GLU A 139 1.25 -2.87 -1.43
CA GLU A 139 1.73 -4.27 -1.47
C GLU A 139 0.82 -5.20 -0.66
N ALA A 140 0.45 -4.81 0.57
CA ALA A 140 -0.48 -5.59 1.39
C ALA A 140 -1.84 -5.75 0.70
N GLN A 141 -2.35 -4.69 0.07
CA GLN A 141 -3.59 -4.77 -0.73
C GLN A 141 -3.44 -5.67 -1.96
N ALA A 142 -2.29 -5.65 -2.63
CA ALA A 142 -2.03 -6.52 -3.78
C ALA A 142 -1.96 -8.00 -3.36
N GLN A 143 -1.32 -8.29 -2.22
CA GLN A 143 -1.27 -9.63 -1.63
C GLN A 143 -2.67 -10.13 -1.26
N GLN A 144 -3.47 -9.32 -0.56
CA GLN A 144 -4.86 -9.67 -0.22
C GLN A 144 -5.71 -9.95 -1.46
N ARG A 145 -5.55 -9.16 -2.53
CA ARG A 145 -6.26 -9.43 -3.80
C ARG A 145 -5.83 -10.75 -4.43
N LEU A 146 -4.55 -11.09 -4.36
CA LEU A 146 -4.06 -12.35 -4.90
C LEU A 146 -4.62 -13.55 -4.11
N GLU A 147 -4.65 -13.44 -2.78
CA GLU A 147 -5.25 -14.46 -1.90
C GLU A 147 -6.75 -14.63 -2.20
N ASP A 148 -7.53 -13.54 -2.29
CA ASP A 148 -8.96 -13.60 -2.64
C ASP A 148 -9.19 -14.22 -4.03
N LEU A 149 -8.33 -13.92 -5.01
CA LEU A 149 -8.39 -14.57 -6.32
C LEU A 149 -8.09 -16.06 -6.23
N GLN A 150 -7.07 -16.47 -5.46
CA GLN A 150 -6.75 -17.88 -5.25
C GLN A 150 -7.87 -18.63 -4.51
N GLU A 151 -8.49 -18.00 -3.50
CA GLU A 151 -9.65 -18.57 -2.81
C GLU A 151 -10.83 -18.75 -3.75
N LYS A 152 -11.14 -17.76 -4.59
CA LYS A 152 -12.18 -17.86 -5.61
C LYS A 152 -11.89 -18.92 -6.66
N GLU A 153 -10.63 -19.07 -7.07
CA GLU A 153 -10.22 -20.15 -7.98
C GLU A 153 -10.38 -21.53 -7.34
N ARG A 154 -9.95 -21.69 -6.09
CA ARG A 154 -10.14 -22.94 -5.32
C ARG A 154 -11.62 -23.26 -5.15
N ALA A 155 -12.46 -22.27 -4.84
CA ALA A 155 -13.90 -22.46 -4.73
C ALA A 155 -14.50 -22.93 -6.06
N ARG A 156 -14.14 -22.30 -7.18
CA ARG A 156 -14.58 -22.73 -8.52
C ARG A 156 -14.11 -24.13 -8.87
N GLN A 157 -12.88 -24.50 -8.51
CA GLN A 157 -12.36 -25.86 -8.72
C GLN A 157 -13.13 -26.88 -7.89
N LEU A 158 -13.43 -26.58 -6.63
CA LEU A 158 -14.19 -27.47 -5.76
C LEU A 158 -15.63 -27.64 -6.27
N GLU A 159 -16.27 -26.56 -6.74
CA GLU A 159 -17.59 -26.62 -7.37
C GLU A 159 -17.57 -27.44 -8.66
N ALA A 160 -16.54 -27.29 -9.49
CA ALA A 160 -16.38 -28.08 -10.71
C ALA A 160 -16.16 -29.57 -10.38
N ALA A 161 -15.35 -29.89 -9.37
CA ALA A 161 -15.14 -31.26 -8.91
C ALA A 161 -16.45 -31.88 -8.38
N ARG A 162 -17.21 -31.15 -7.57
CA ARG A 162 -18.53 -31.60 -7.09
C ARG A 162 -19.52 -31.82 -8.23
N ARG A 163 -19.49 -30.99 -9.27
CA ARG A 163 -20.33 -31.18 -10.47
C ARG A 163 -19.93 -32.44 -11.21
N GLN A 164 -18.63 -32.68 -11.40
CA GLN A 164 -18.15 -33.91 -12.03
C GLN A 164 -18.53 -35.14 -11.21
N GLU A 165 -18.35 -35.12 -9.89
CA GLU A 165 -18.79 -36.20 -9.01
C GLU A 165 -20.30 -36.45 -9.15
N ALA A 166 -21.12 -35.39 -9.10
CA ALA A 166 -22.56 -35.51 -9.29
C ALA A 166 -22.93 -36.06 -10.69
N GLU A 167 -22.26 -35.63 -11.76
CA GLU A 167 -22.46 -36.15 -13.11
C GLU A 167 -22.10 -37.64 -13.18
N THR A 168 -20.97 -38.05 -12.59
CA THR A 168 -20.58 -39.47 -12.55
C THR A 168 -21.55 -40.32 -11.74
N GLU A 169 -22.09 -39.81 -10.63
CA GLU A 169 -23.11 -40.50 -9.83
C GLU A 169 -24.44 -40.60 -10.58
N VAL A 170 -24.84 -39.55 -11.30
CA VAL A 170 -26.02 -39.57 -12.19
C VAL A 170 -25.81 -40.60 -13.31
N GLU A 171 -24.62 -40.65 -13.92
CA GLU A 171 -24.32 -41.62 -14.97
C GLU A 171 -24.34 -43.06 -14.44
N LYS A 172 -23.74 -43.34 -13.27
CA LYS A 172 -23.86 -44.65 -12.60
C LYS A 172 -25.32 -45.00 -12.29
N ALA A 173 -26.10 -44.05 -11.77
CA ALA A 173 -27.52 -44.27 -11.50
C ALA A 173 -28.30 -44.59 -12.79
N ASN A 174 -28.03 -43.87 -13.88
CA ASN A 174 -28.63 -44.12 -15.20
C ASN A 174 -28.28 -45.50 -15.73
N THR A 175 -27.00 -45.91 -15.67
CA THR A 175 -26.61 -47.27 -16.09
C THR A 175 -27.32 -48.35 -15.27
N THR A 176 -27.52 -48.12 -13.97
CA THR A 176 -28.27 -49.04 -13.09
C THR A 176 -29.74 -49.08 -13.46
N ILE A 177 -30.36 -47.93 -13.76
CA ILE A 177 -31.74 -47.86 -14.25
C ILE A 177 -31.89 -48.61 -15.57
N ASP A 178 -30.94 -48.49 -16.48
CA ASP A 178 -31.01 -49.18 -17.78
C ASP A 178 -30.84 -50.70 -17.61
N GLN A 179 -29.90 -51.15 -16.77
CA GLN A 179 -29.77 -52.57 -16.41
C GLN A 179 -31.04 -53.14 -15.76
N THR A 180 -31.68 -52.38 -14.87
CA THR A 180 -32.93 -52.83 -14.23
C THR A 180 -34.10 -52.85 -15.20
N LYS A 181 -34.20 -51.89 -16.13
CA LYS A 181 -35.19 -51.93 -17.23
C LYS A 181 -34.99 -53.13 -18.14
N GLU A 182 -33.76 -53.44 -18.53
CA GLU A 182 -33.44 -54.63 -19.33
C GLU A 182 -33.80 -55.91 -18.59
N ALA A 183 -33.43 -56.02 -17.31
CA ALA A 183 -33.78 -57.17 -16.49
C ALA A 183 -35.30 -57.34 -16.35
N LEU A 184 -36.04 -56.24 -16.14
CA LEU A 184 -37.50 -56.25 -16.10
C LEU A 184 -38.10 -56.67 -17.44
N ALA A 185 -37.58 -56.16 -18.55
CA ALA A 185 -38.03 -56.56 -19.89
C ALA A 185 -37.80 -58.06 -20.14
N GLN A 186 -36.64 -58.58 -19.74
CA GLN A 186 -36.34 -60.02 -19.83
C GLN A 186 -37.30 -60.85 -18.98
N ARG A 187 -37.56 -60.47 -17.71
CA ARG A 187 -38.52 -61.20 -16.87
C ARG A 187 -39.95 -61.11 -17.38
N ASN A 188 -40.35 -59.96 -17.90
CA ASN A 188 -41.67 -59.83 -18.53
C ASN A 188 -41.80 -60.78 -19.74
N ALA A 189 -40.78 -60.88 -20.60
CA ALA A 189 -40.78 -61.81 -21.73
C ALA A 189 -40.80 -63.28 -21.30
N GLU A 190 -40.04 -63.65 -20.26
CA GLU A 190 -40.09 -64.99 -19.65
C GLU A 190 -41.46 -65.32 -19.07
N LEU A 191 -42.08 -64.36 -18.37
CA LEU A 191 -43.43 -64.49 -17.82
C LEU A 191 -44.47 -64.67 -18.92
N GLU A 192 -44.41 -63.87 -19.98
CA GLU A 192 -45.28 -64.05 -21.15
C GLU A 192 -45.10 -65.44 -21.77
N HIS A 193 -43.86 -65.90 -21.93
CA HIS A 193 -43.59 -67.22 -22.47
C HIS A 193 -44.08 -68.35 -21.54
N ALA A 194 -43.93 -68.20 -20.22
CA ALA A 194 -44.45 -69.12 -19.23
C ALA A 194 -45.99 -69.14 -19.23
N LEU A 195 -46.64 -67.98 -19.35
CA LEU A 195 -48.09 -67.86 -19.49
C LEU A 195 -48.59 -68.55 -20.75
N ARG A 196 -47.97 -68.30 -21.91
CA ARG A 196 -48.30 -68.99 -23.17
C ARG A 196 -48.22 -70.52 -23.02
N ARG A 197 -47.13 -71.02 -22.44
CA ARG A 197 -46.97 -72.46 -22.15
C ARG A 197 -48.03 -72.98 -21.18
N ALA A 198 -48.35 -72.24 -20.11
CA ALA A 198 -49.38 -72.65 -19.16
C ALA A 198 -50.78 -72.69 -19.79
N GLU A 199 -51.10 -71.75 -20.69
CA GLU A 199 -52.34 -71.75 -21.47
C GLU A 199 -52.43 -72.94 -22.43
N GLU A 200 -51.34 -73.25 -23.14
CA GLU A 200 -51.25 -74.45 -23.98
C GLU A 200 -51.43 -75.73 -23.16
N GLN A 201 -50.72 -75.87 -22.03
CA GLN A 201 -50.87 -77.00 -21.13
C GLN A 201 -52.29 -77.11 -20.57
N ARG A 202 -52.93 -75.97 -20.25
CA ARG A 202 -54.32 -75.94 -19.81
C ARG A 202 -55.27 -76.40 -20.91
N LYS A 203 -55.07 -75.97 -22.16
CA LYS A 203 -55.85 -76.45 -23.32
C LYS A 203 -55.69 -77.95 -23.52
N LEU A 204 -54.45 -78.44 -23.57
CA LEU A 204 -54.14 -79.86 -23.68
C LEU A 204 -54.78 -80.67 -22.54
N ALA A 205 -54.70 -80.19 -21.30
CA ALA A 205 -55.34 -80.83 -20.15
C ALA A 205 -56.88 -80.86 -20.27
N THR A 206 -57.51 -79.80 -20.79
CA THR A 206 -58.96 -79.80 -21.04
C THR A 206 -59.38 -80.76 -22.15
N GLU A 207 -58.58 -80.88 -23.22
CA GLU A 207 -58.82 -81.83 -24.30
C GLU A 207 -58.63 -83.28 -23.82
N ALA A 208 -57.55 -83.55 -23.09
CA ALA A 208 -57.29 -84.85 -22.47
C ALA A 208 -58.40 -85.24 -21.49
N ARG A 209 -58.89 -84.30 -20.68
CA ARG A 209 -60.03 -84.52 -19.78
C ARG A 209 -61.30 -84.88 -20.57
N ARG A 210 -61.63 -84.14 -21.63
CA ARG A 210 -62.77 -84.45 -22.49
C ARG A 210 -62.65 -85.83 -23.15
N ALA A 211 -61.45 -86.19 -23.61
CA ALA A 211 -61.18 -87.50 -24.18
C ALA A 211 -61.32 -88.62 -23.13
N ALA A 212 -60.84 -88.40 -21.91
CA ALA A 212 -61.00 -89.32 -20.79
C ALA A 212 -62.47 -89.51 -20.40
N GLU A 213 -63.25 -88.42 -20.30
CA GLU A 213 -64.70 -88.46 -20.05
C GLU A 213 -65.42 -89.26 -21.16
N HIS A 214 -65.05 -89.05 -22.44
CA HIS A 214 -65.61 -89.82 -23.55
C HIS A 214 -65.25 -91.31 -23.49
N ASN A 215 -63.99 -91.64 -23.19
CA ASN A 215 -63.55 -93.03 -23.02
C ASN A 215 -64.23 -93.70 -21.83
N GLU A 216 -64.41 -92.99 -20.72
CA GLU A 216 -65.15 -93.50 -19.55
C GLU A 216 -66.61 -93.77 -19.91
N GLN A 217 -67.25 -92.87 -20.65
CA GLN A 217 -68.61 -93.08 -21.16
C GLN A 217 -68.69 -94.33 -22.05
N GLN A 218 -67.76 -94.49 -22.99
CA GLN A 218 -67.68 -95.67 -23.86
C GLN A 218 -67.44 -96.96 -23.05
N ALA A 219 -66.60 -96.91 -22.01
CA ALA A 219 -66.35 -98.04 -21.13
C ALA A 219 -67.61 -98.42 -20.34
N ARG A 220 -68.34 -97.44 -19.81
CA ARG A 220 -69.65 -97.67 -19.15
C ARG A 220 -70.66 -98.28 -20.10
N ASP A 221 -70.80 -97.73 -21.31
CA ASP A 221 -71.70 -98.29 -22.34
C ASP A 221 -71.30 -99.74 -22.72
N ALA A 222 -69.99 -100.02 -22.78
CA ALA A 222 -69.48 -101.36 -23.05
C ALA A 222 -69.72 -102.33 -21.88
N GLU A 223 -69.55 -101.88 -20.64
CA GLU A 223 -69.90 -102.63 -19.42
C GLU A 223 -71.40 -102.92 -19.36
N GLU A 224 -72.26 -101.95 -19.66
CA GLU A 224 -73.71 -102.17 -19.73
C GLU A 224 -74.07 -103.20 -20.80
N ARG A 225 -73.46 -103.13 -21.99
CA ARG A 225 -73.64 -104.16 -23.04
C ARG A 225 -73.13 -105.52 -22.59
N ALA A 226 -71.99 -105.58 -21.91
CA ALA A 226 -71.43 -106.81 -21.37
C ALA A 226 -72.35 -107.40 -20.28
N MET A 227 -72.89 -106.58 -19.38
CA MET A 227 -73.89 -106.99 -18.40
C MET A 227 -75.18 -107.48 -19.05
N GLN A 228 -75.66 -106.80 -20.11
CA GLN A 228 -76.83 -107.27 -20.86
C GLN A 228 -76.57 -108.61 -21.55
N LEU A 229 -75.39 -108.80 -22.13
CA LEU A 229 -74.99 -110.08 -22.72
C LEU A 229 -74.85 -111.16 -21.65
N LEU A 230 -74.25 -110.86 -20.50
CA LEU A 230 -74.11 -111.79 -19.38
C LEU A 230 -75.47 -112.14 -18.79
N LYS A 231 -76.39 -111.18 -18.69
CA LYS A 231 -77.78 -111.42 -18.30
C LYS A 231 -78.50 -112.29 -19.32
N ARG A 232 -78.32 -112.06 -20.63
CA ARG A 232 -78.86 -112.94 -21.68
C ARG A 232 -78.26 -114.35 -21.64
N GLU A 233 -76.97 -114.49 -21.34
CA GLU A 233 -76.31 -115.78 -21.17
C GLU A 233 -76.73 -116.47 -19.87
N GLN A 234 -76.96 -115.74 -18.77
CA GLN A 234 -77.56 -116.26 -17.54
C GLN A 234 -79.03 -116.64 -17.74
N GLU A 235 -79.81 -115.88 -18.51
CA GLU A 235 -81.18 -116.22 -18.90
C GLU A 235 -81.20 -117.44 -19.84
N ARG A 236 -80.21 -117.57 -20.76
CA ARG A 236 -79.99 -118.78 -21.56
C ARG A 236 -79.57 -119.98 -20.72
N ALA A 237 -78.68 -119.78 -19.75
CA ALA A 237 -78.21 -120.82 -18.85
C ALA A 237 -79.35 -121.27 -17.93
N ALA A 238 -80.16 -120.34 -17.40
CA ALA A 238 -81.38 -120.64 -16.65
C ALA A 238 -82.40 -121.39 -17.50
N TRP A 239 -82.60 -120.99 -18.77
CA TRP A 239 -83.47 -121.69 -19.72
C TRP A 239 -82.96 -123.11 -20.07
N LEU A 240 -81.64 -123.31 -20.13
CA LEU A 240 -81.02 -124.64 -20.30
C LEU A 240 -81.12 -125.49 -19.02
N GLN A 241 -81.00 -124.86 -17.85
CA GLN A 241 -81.08 -125.48 -16.51
C GLN A 241 -82.52 -125.89 -16.15
N GLU A 242 -83.54 -125.17 -16.65
CA GLU A 242 -84.96 -125.51 -16.50
C GLU A 242 -85.39 -126.69 -17.41
N ARG A 243 -84.61 -127.00 -18.45
CA ARG A 243 -84.93 -128.04 -19.44
C ARG A 243 -84.25 -129.39 -19.18
N LEU A 244 -83.27 -129.46 -18.27
CA LEU A 244 -82.51 -130.67 -17.94
C LEU A 244 -82.10 -130.67 -16.46
N GLY A 245 -82.70 -131.53 -15.63
CA GLY A 245 -82.47 -131.57 -14.18
C GLY A 245 -81.17 -132.26 -13.72
N SER A 246 -80.63 -131.78 -12.58
CA SER A 246 -79.63 -132.37 -11.64
C SER A 246 -78.23 -131.67 -11.61
N PRO A 247 -77.57 -131.52 -10.43
CA PRO A 247 -76.64 -130.41 -10.12
C PRO A 247 -75.14 -130.79 -10.08
N VAL A 248 -74.22 -129.84 -10.28
CA VAL A 248 -72.77 -129.90 -9.94
C VAL A 248 -72.23 -128.43 -9.81
N VAL A 249 -71.89 -127.94 -8.60
CA VAL A 249 -70.52 -127.73 -7.98
C VAL A 249 -69.67 -126.70 -8.76
N GLU A 250 -68.81 -125.82 -8.24
CA GLU A 250 -68.41 -125.20 -6.96
C GLU A 250 -67.14 -124.38 -7.32
N GLU A 251 -66.83 -123.32 -6.58
CA GLU A 251 -65.52 -122.64 -6.48
C GLU A 251 -64.79 -122.10 -7.73
N LEU A 252 -64.42 -120.82 -7.68
CA LEU A 252 -63.02 -120.39 -7.78
C LEU A 252 -62.83 -119.08 -7.01
N ARG A 253 -61.73 -119.05 -6.23
CA ARG A 253 -61.13 -117.88 -5.59
C ARG A 253 -60.88 -116.72 -6.55
#